data_AF-A0AA88UWA2-F1
#
_entry.id   AF-A0AA88UWA2-F1
#
_cell.length_a   1.000
_cell.length_b   1.000
_cell.length_c   1.000
_cell.angle_alpha   90.00
_cell.angle_beta   90.00
_cell.angle_gamma   90.00
#
_symmetry.space_group_name_H-M   'P 1'
#
loop_
_entity.id
_entity.type
_entity.pdbx_description
1 polymer ?
#
loop_
_entity_poly.entity_id
_entity_poly.type
_entity_poly.pdbx_seq_one_letter_code
_entity_poly.pdbx_strand_id
1 'polypeptide(L)'
;MAMDGLYRRVIPFPPAIDFASAEGKQHFIEAIQSGTMEVFYKLISYFQTQSEPAYCGGLASLSMVLNALAIDPGRKWKGPWRWFDESTLDCCEPLEKVKAKGISFGKVVCLAHCAGAAQMDCRMALCFEIFLAAKHFGII
;
A
#
# COMPACT_ATOMS: atom_id res chain seq x y z
N MET A 1 -0.69 -27.10 -17.86
CA MET A 1 0.74 -26.74 -17.94
C MET A 1 1.12 -26.21 -16.57
N ALA A 2 2.11 -26.80 -15.90
CA ALA A 2 2.61 -26.25 -14.64
C ALA A 2 3.22 -24.88 -14.96
N MET A 3 2.76 -23.82 -14.30
CA MET A 3 3.42 -22.53 -14.42
C MET A 3 4.75 -22.62 -13.67
N ASP A 4 5.85 -22.31 -14.37
CA ASP A 4 7.16 -22.19 -13.71
C ASP A 4 7.08 -21.14 -12.60
N GLY A 5 7.52 -21.54 -11.40
CA GLY A 5 7.59 -20.64 -10.26
C GLY A 5 8.63 -19.54 -10.50
N LEU A 6 8.32 -18.32 -10.07
CA LEU A 6 9.29 -17.22 -10.09
C LEU A 6 9.99 -17.14 -8.73
N TYR A 7 11.31 -17.18 -8.72
CA TYR A 7 12.12 -16.98 -7.52
C TYR A 7 13.15 -15.88 -7.76
N ARG A 8 13.06 -14.80 -6.97
CA ARG A 8 13.99 -13.65 -6.88
C ARG A 8 14.51 -13.15 -8.24
N ARG A 9 13.90 -12.08 -8.77
CA ARG A 9 14.44 -11.36 -9.93
C ARG A 9 15.56 -10.42 -9.51
N VAL A 10 16.56 -10.26 -10.39
CA VAL A 10 17.58 -9.23 -10.24
C VAL A 10 16.92 -7.86 -10.40
N ILE A 11 17.28 -6.94 -9.51
CA ILE A 11 16.75 -5.58 -9.51
C ILE A 11 17.31 -4.86 -10.75
N PRO A 12 16.48 -4.17 -11.56
CA PRO A 12 16.94 -3.42 -12.71
C PRO A 12 17.77 -2.21 -12.25
N PHE A 13 19.10 -2.36 -12.22
CA PHE A 13 20.05 -1.30 -11.91
C PHE A 13 20.81 -0.88 -13.18
N PRO A 14 20.91 0.43 -13.48
CA PRO A 14 20.20 1.59 -12.89
C PRO A 14 18.73 1.72 -13.42
N PRO A 15 17.81 2.44 -12.73
CA PRO A 15 18.04 3.34 -11.58
C PRO A 15 17.62 2.78 -10.21
N ALA A 16 17.18 1.52 -10.10
CA ALA A 16 16.67 1.01 -8.82
C ALA A 16 17.80 0.56 -7.88
N ILE A 17 17.73 0.98 -6.62
CA ILE A 17 18.68 0.64 -5.54
C ILE A 17 17.97 -0.30 -4.55
N ASP A 18 18.63 -1.38 -4.14
CA ASP A 18 18.10 -2.26 -3.10
C ASP A 18 18.03 -1.53 -1.75
N PHE A 19 16.87 -1.54 -1.11
CA PHE A 19 16.66 -0.95 0.22
C PHE A 19 17.60 -1.54 1.27
N ALA A 20 17.93 -2.84 1.18
CA ALA A 20 18.80 -3.51 2.14
C ALA A 20 20.31 -3.26 1.91
N SER A 21 20.69 -2.64 0.79
CA SER A 21 22.07 -2.30 0.47
C SER A 21 22.63 -1.19 1.38
N ALA A 22 23.95 -0.98 1.34
CA ALA A 22 24.59 0.12 2.06
C ALA A 22 24.07 1.49 1.58
N GLU A 23 23.95 1.66 0.26
CA GLU A 23 23.44 2.88 -0.38
C GLU A 23 21.95 3.12 -0.03
N GLY A 24 21.11 2.08 -0.12
CA GLY A 24 19.69 2.17 0.26
C GLY A 24 19.47 2.56 1.72
N LYS A 25 20.27 2.01 2.64
CA LYS A 25 20.25 2.38 4.06
C LYS A 25 20.69 3.83 4.28
N GLN A 26 21.70 4.30 3.55
CA GLN A 26 22.15 5.68 3.64
C GLN A 26 21.04 6.65 3.21
N HIS A 27 20.41 6.42 2.06
CA HIS A 27 19.28 7.24 1.60
C HIS A 27 18.11 7.25 2.58
N PHE A 28 17.83 6.11 3.21
CA PHE A 28 16.78 6.01 4.21
C PHE A 28 17.09 6.85 5.47
N ILE A 29 18.35 6.82 5.94
CA ILE A 29 18.80 7.66 7.06
C ILE A 29 18.68 9.15 6.71
N GLU A 30 19.10 9.56 5.51
CA GLU A 30 18.98 10.94 5.02
C GLU A 30 17.50 11.39 4.95
N ALA A 31 16.61 10.51 4.49
CA ALA A 31 15.18 10.78 4.43
C ALA A 31 14.52 10.90 5.82
N ILE A 32 14.96 10.09 6.79
CA ILE A 32 14.52 10.21 8.19
C ILE A 32 15.04 11.51 8.80
N GLN A 33 16.32 11.83 8.63
CA GLN A 33 16.92 13.04 9.19
C GLN A 33 16.30 14.32 8.61
N SER A 34 15.82 14.28 7.37
CA SER A 34 15.05 15.36 6.74
C SER A 34 13.58 15.41 7.15
N GLY A 35 13.09 14.47 7.96
CA GLY A 35 11.69 14.41 8.44
C GLY A 35 10.69 13.90 7.41
N THR A 36 11.13 13.43 6.24
CA THR A 36 10.24 13.08 5.11
C THR A 36 9.77 11.62 5.13
N MET A 37 10.16 10.86 6.15
CA MET A 37 9.96 9.42 6.25
C MET A 37 9.26 9.00 7.55
N GLU A 38 8.67 9.93 8.31
CA GLU A 38 8.00 9.66 9.59
C GLU A 38 6.86 8.63 9.45
N VAL A 39 6.13 8.67 8.33
CA VAL A 39 5.03 7.73 8.04
C VAL A 39 5.53 6.28 7.93
N PHE A 40 6.80 6.06 7.59
CA PHE A 40 7.37 4.72 7.48
C PHE A 40 7.25 3.93 8.78
N TYR A 41 7.46 4.57 9.94
CA TYR A 41 7.36 3.91 11.24
C TYR A 41 5.97 3.35 11.50
N LYS A 42 4.92 4.04 11.04
CA LYS A 42 3.55 3.53 11.12
C LYS A 42 3.35 2.39 10.14
N LEU A 43 3.70 2.59 8.87
CA LEU A 43 3.44 1.60 7.81
C LEU A 43 4.17 0.28 8.05
N ILE A 44 5.42 0.31 8.53
CA ILE A 44 6.23 -0.90 8.73
C ILE A 44 5.63 -1.81 9.81
N SER A 45 4.95 -1.26 10.82
CA SER A 45 4.26 -2.04 11.85
C SER A 45 3.10 -2.87 11.31
N TYR A 46 2.57 -2.53 10.13
CA TYR A 46 1.48 -3.23 9.47
C TYR A 46 1.92 -3.92 8.17
N PHE A 47 3.23 -4.03 7.92
CA PHE A 47 3.75 -4.59 6.68
C PHE A 47 3.28 -6.04 6.47
N GLN A 48 2.74 -6.31 5.29
CA GLN A 48 2.25 -7.62 4.91
C GLN A 48 2.64 -7.96 3.47
N THR A 49 2.86 -9.23 3.21
CA THR A 49 3.04 -9.75 1.86
C THR A 49 1.67 -10.00 1.25
N GLN A 50 1.46 -9.59 0.00
CA GLN A 50 0.26 -9.91 -0.77
C GLN A 50 0.02 -11.43 -0.80
N SER A 51 -1.21 -11.89 -0.56
CA SER A 51 -1.52 -13.33 -0.58
C SER A 51 -1.63 -13.90 -1.99
N GLU A 52 -2.07 -13.08 -2.95
CA GLU A 52 -2.24 -13.47 -4.35
C GLU A 52 -1.44 -12.52 -5.27
N PRO A 53 -0.89 -13.00 -6.40
CA PRO A 53 -0.15 -12.15 -7.34
C PRO A 53 -0.94 -10.92 -7.81
N ALA A 54 -2.26 -11.08 -8.02
CA ALA A 54 -3.14 -10.01 -8.49
C ALA A 54 -3.59 -9.05 -7.38
N TYR A 55 -3.28 -9.32 -6.12
CA TYR A 55 -3.58 -8.42 -5.01
C TYR A 55 -2.50 -7.33 -4.82
N CYS A 56 -1.41 -7.38 -5.62
CA CYS A 56 -0.34 -6.39 -5.58
C CYS A 56 -0.86 -4.96 -5.79
N GLY A 57 -0.50 -4.05 -4.89
CA GLY A 57 -0.74 -2.60 -5.00
C GLY A 57 -2.14 -2.12 -4.64
N GLY A 58 -3.15 -2.99 -4.67
CA GLY A 58 -4.53 -2.65 -4.34
C GLY A 58 -4.94 -3.06 -2.93
N LEU A 59 -5.19 -4.35 -2.74
CA LEU A 59 -5.78 -4.85 -1.50
C LEU A 59 -4.76 -4.90 -0.36
N ALA A 60 -3.56 -5.45 -0.60
CA ALA A 60 -2.50 -5.53 0.40
C ALA A 60 -2.10 -4.14 0.91
N SER A 61 -1.86 -3.22 -0.03
CA SER A 61 -1.45 -1.86 0.28
C SER A 61 -2.55 -1.08 1.00
N LEU A 62 -3.81 -1.23 0.55
CA LEU A 62 -4.92 -0.56 1.20
C LEU A 62 -5.15 -1.07 2.64
N SER A 63 -5.10 -2.39 2.87
CA SER A 63 -5.26 -2.92 4.24
C SER A 63 -4.13 -2.47 5.16
N MET A 64 -2.88 -2.38 4.68
CA MET A 64 -1.78 -1.77 5.46
C MET A 64 -2.11 -0.33 5.87
N VAL A 65 -2.55 0.48 4.92
CA VAL A 65 -2.85 1.91 5.16
C VAL A 65 -4.03 2.07 6.12
N LEU A 66 -5.12 1.32 5.92
CA LEU A 66 -6.30 1.40 6.80
C LEU A 66 -5.97 1.01 8.24
N ASN A 67 -5.17 -0.04 8.44
CA ASN A 67 -4.70 -0.44 9.77
C ASN A 67 -3.74 0.60 10.37
N ALA A 68 -2.84 1.18 9.57
CA ALA A 68 -1.94 2.26 10.02
C ALA A 68 -2.67 3.55 10.41
N LEU A 69 -3.82 3.81 9.80
CA LEU A 69 -4.75 4.90 10.17
C LEU A 69 -5.64 4.54 11.36
N ALA A 70 -5.52 3.32 11.92
CA ALA A 70 -6.33 2.82 13.02
C ALA A 70 -7.85 2.92 12.77
N ILE A 71 -8.26 2.71 11.52
CA ILE A 71 -9.68 2.69 11.15
C ILE A 71 -10.29 1.37 11.62
N ASP A 72 -11.47 1.44 12.26
CA ASP A 72 -12.19 0.26 12.72
C ASP A 72 -13.02 -0.33 11.57
N PRO A 73 -12.78 -1.58 11.14
CA PRO A 73 -13.56 -2.22 10.08
C PRO A 73 -15.01 -2.49 10.47
N GLY A 74 -15.37 -2.37 11.76
CA GLY A 74 -16.74 -2.61 12.24
C GLY A 74 -17.21 -4.07 12.16
N ARG A 75 -16.39 -4.96 11.60
CA ARG A 75 -16.64 -6.40 11.49
C ARG A 75 -15.45 -7.21 11.97
N LYS A 76 -15.73 -8.43 12.43
CA LYS A 76 -14.70 -9.38 12.85
C LYS A 76 -14.02 -9.97 11.62
N TRP A 77 -12.70 -10.08 11.68
CA TRP A 77 -11.88 -10.74 10.67
C TRP A 77 -11.60 -12.20 11.07
N LYS A 78 -10.95 -12.41 12.23
CA LYS A 78 -10.61 -13.75 12.75
C LYS A 78 -10.98 -13.81 14.22
N GLY A 79 -11.87 -14.72 14.61
CA GLY A 79 -12.31 -14.84 16.01
C GLY A 79 -12.86 -13.50 16.55
N PRO A 80 -12.38 -13.00 17.71
CA PRO A 80 -12.80 -11.69 18.24
C PRO A 80 -12.10 -10.50 17.56
N TRP A 81 -11.08 -10.74 16.73
CA TRP A 81 -10.22 -9.69 16.17
C TRP A 81 -10.93 -8.93 15.06
N ARG A 82 -10.84 -7.59 15.12
CA ARG A 82 -11.28 -6.67 14.06
C ARG A 82 -10.05 -6.09 13.40
N TRP A 83 -9.90 -6.35 12.11
CA TRP A 83 -8.68 -6.02 11.37
C TRP A 83 -8.98 -5.94 9.88
N PHE A 84 -8.29 -5.06 9.16
CA PHE A 84 -8.33 -5.08 7.70
C PHE A 84 -7.34 -6.09 7.14
N ASP A 85 -7.87 -7.02 6.37
CA ASP A 85 -7.14 -8.00 5.57
C ASP A 85 -7.64 -7.95 4.12
N GLU A 86 -6.88 -8.49 3.18
CA GLU A 86 -7.26 -8.50 1.76
C GLU A 86 -8.64 -9.13 1.53
N SER A 87 -8.97 -10.19 2.28
CA SER A 87 -10.28 -10.85 2.25
C SER A 87 -11.43 -9.97 2.76
N THR A 88 -11.12 -8.89 3.46
CA THR A 88 -12.10 -7.94 4.03
C THR A 88 -12.32 -6.71 3.14
N LEU A 89 -11.87 -6.72 1.89
CA LEU A 89 -11.99 -5.59 0.97
C LEU A 89 -12.83 -5.96 -0.27
N ASP A 90 -14.11 -6.27 -0.05
CA ASP A 90 -15.02 -6.87 -1.02
C ASP A 90 -16.20 -5.99 -1.47
N CYS A 91 -16.29 -4.73 -1.01
CA CYS A 91 -17.50 -3.91 -1.24
C CYS A 91 -17.69 -3.43 -2.71
N CYS A 92 -16.61 -3.15 -3.45
CA CYS A 92 -16.69 -2.48 -4.76
C CYS A 92 -16.38 -3.39 -5.95
N GLU A 93 -15.76 -4.53 -5.72
CA GLU A 93 -15.38 -5.51 -6.73
C GLU A 93 -15.26 -6.89 -6.05
N PRO A 94 -15.86 -7.96 -6.60
CA PRO A 94 -15.74 -9.30 -6.03
C PRO A 94 -14.29 -9.79 -6.02
N LEU A 95 -13.86 -10.39 -4.91
CA LEU A 95 -12.49 -10.87 -4.72
C LEU A 95 -12.05 -11.86 -5.80
N GLU A 96 -12.95 -12.72 -6.30
CA GLU A 96 -12.66 -13.64 -7.41
C GLU A 96 -12.23 -12.92 -8.69
N LYS A 97 -12.87 -11.77 -8.98
CA LYS A 97 -12.51 -10.96 -10.14
C LYS A 97 -11.20 -10.22 -9.91
N VAL A 98 -10.96 -9.73 -8.70
CA VAL A 98 -9.69 -9.09 -8.33
C VAL A 98 -8.54 -10.10 -8.40
N LYS A 99 -8.75 -11.33 -7.93
CA LYS A 99 -7.78 -12.42 -8.00
C LYS A 99 -7.41 -12.78 -9.44
N ALA A 100 -8.37 -12.72 -10.36
CA ALA A 100 -8.15 -13.03 -11.76
C ALA A 100 -7.54 -11.88 -12.59
N LYS A 101 -7.90 -10.62 -12.29
CA LYS A 101 -7.62 -9.47 -13.18
C LYS A 101 -6.93 -8.28 -12.50
N GLY A 102 -6.69 -8.36 -11.20
CA GLY A 102 -6.28 -7.21 -10.39
C GLY A 102 -7.40 -6.21 -10.18
N ILE A 103 -7.04 -5.04 -9.64
CA ILE A 103 -7.97 -3.95 -9.32
C ILE A 103 -7.50 -2.64 -9.94
N SER A 104 -8.45 -1.84 -10.41
CA SER A 104 -8.16 -0.49 -10.92
C SER A 104 -8.04 0.52 -9.78
N PHE A 105 -7.30 1.61 -9.99
CA PHE A 105 -7.14 2.67 -8.98
C PHE A 105 -8.49 3.25 -8.51
N GLY A 106 -9.43 3.51 -9.44
CA GLY A 106 -10.77 4.01 -9.07
C GLY A 106 -11.54 3.02 -8.18
N LYS A 107 -11.32 1.71 -8.34
CA LYS A 107 -11.90 0.70 -7.45
C LYS A 107 -11.20 0.65 -6.09
N VAL A 108 -9.89 0.88 -6.03
CA VAL A 108 -9.17 1.06 -4.76
C VAL A 108 -9.70 2.27 -3.99
N VAL A 109 -9.93 3.39 -4.69
CA VAL A 109 -10.56 4.58 -4.09
C VAL A 109 -11.93 4.22 -3.51
N CYS A 110 -12.78 3.55 -4.28
CA CYS A 110 -14.09 3.07 -3.81
C CYS A 110 -13.99 2.18 -2.55
N LEU A 111 -13.02 1.25 -2.50
CA LEU A 111 -12.80 0.38 -1.33
C LEU A 111 -12.40 1.18 -0.08
N ALA A 112 -11.51 2.16 -0.20
CA ALA A 112 -11.15 3.01 0.93
C ALA A 112 -12.33 3.86 1.42
N HIS A 113 -13.19 4.35 0.51
CA HIS A 113 -14.42 5.03 0.89
C HIS A 113 -15.35 4.12 1.71
N CYS A 114 -15.60 2.88 1.25
CA CYS A 114 -16.39 1.91 2.00
C CYS A 114 -15.81 1.60 3.37
N ALA A 115 -14.48 1.60 3.49
CA ALA A 115 -13.78 1.33 4.73
C ALA A 115 -13.82 2.53 5.70
N GLY A 116 -14.38 3.68 5.29
CA GLY A 116 -14.50 4.87 6.12
C GLY A 116 -13.26 5.76 6.13
N ALA A 117 -12.35 5.60 5.17
CA ALA A 117 -11.22 6.51 5.01
C ALA A 117 -11.67 7.82 4.34
N ALA A 118 -11.19 8.95 4.84
CA ALA A 118 -11.29 10.22 4.12
C ALA A 118 -10.32 10.20 2.93
N GLN A 119 -10.76 10.64 1.75
CA GLN A 119 -9.97 10.53 0.53
C GLN A 119 -9.93 11.83 -0.25
N MET A 120 -8.76 12.12 -0.80
CA MET A 120 -8.61 13.03 -1.93
C MET A 120 -8.38 12.19 -3.18
N ASP A 121 -9.35 12.20 -4.10
CA ASP A 121 -9.12 11.62 -5.43
C ASP A 121 -8.17 12.54 -6.19
N CYS A 122 -7.00 12.01 -6.53
CA CYS A 122 -5.97 12.76 -7.23
C CYS A 122 -5.58 12.03 -8.51
N ARG A 123 -5.89 12.62 -9.66
CA ARG A 123 -5.41 12.13 -10.96
C ARG A 123 -3.90 12.34 -11.04
N MET A 124 -3.19 11.35 -11.61
CA MET A 124 -1.72 11.18 -11.59
C MET A 124 -0.91 12.49 -11.73
N ALA A 125 -1.31 13.41 -12.61
CA ALA A 125 -0.62 14.68 -12.83
C ALA A 125 -0.79 15.69 -11.68
N LEU A 126 -1.99 15.79 -11.07
CA LEU A 126 -2.20 16.64 -9.92
C LEU A 126 -1.56 16.06 -8.65
N CYS A 127 -1.41 14.73 -8.58
CA CYS A 127 -0.90 14.07 -7.38
C CYS A 127 0.57 14.40 -7.16
N PHE A 128 1.38 14.49 -8.22
CA PHE A 128 2.80 14.84 -8.08
C PHE A 128 3.00 16.25 -7.53
N GLU A 129 2.28 17.23 -8.08
CA GLU A 129 2.29 18.63 -7.63
C GLU A 129 1.76 18.76 -6.19
N ILE A 130 0.64 18.11 -5.88
CA ILE A 130 0.05 18.14 -4.54
C ILE A 130 0.92 17.41 -3.52
N PHE A 131 1.59 16.31 -3.89
CA PHE A 131 2.49 15.58 -3.00
C PHE A 131 3.78 16.37 -2.73
N LEU A 132 4.34 17.02 -3.76
CA LEU A 132 5.46 17.95 -3.61
C LEU A 132 5.06 19.17 -2.76
N ALA A 133 3.87 19.72 -2.98
CA ALA A 133 3.35 20.83 -2.19
C ALA A 133 3.08 20.41 -0.74
N ALA A 134 2.47 19.26 -0.50
CA ALA A 134 2.19 18.73 0.84
C ALA A 134 3.49 18.45 1.61
N LYS A 135 4.55 17.97 0.94
CA LYS A 135 5.91 17.91 1.48
C LYS A 135 6.46 19.31 1.81
N HIS A 136 6.27 20.28 0.92
CA HIS A 136 6.72 21.67 1.13
C HIS A 136 5.99 22.34 2.31
N PHE A 137 4.72 21.98 2.55
CA PHE A 137 3.89 22.50 3.64
C PHE A 137 3.91 21.63 4.92
N GLY A 138 4.73 20.57 4.97
CA GLY A 138 4.89 19.73 6.16
C GLY A 138 3.65 18.93 6.57
N ILE A 139 2.77 18.63 5.61
CA ILE A 139 1.56 17.83 5.81
C ILE A 139 1.88 16.32 5.73
N ILE A 140 2.98 15.96 5.05
CA ILE A 140 3.53 14.60 4.92
C ILE A 140 5.06 14.62 5.07
#